data_AF-A0A7S4HUT0-F1
#
_entry.id   AF-A0A7S4HUT0-F1
#
_cell.length_a   1.000
_cell.length_b   1.000
_cell.length_c   1.000
_cell.angle_alpha   90.00
_cell.angle_beta   90.00
_cell.angle_gamma   90.00
#
_symmetry.space_group_name_H-M   'P 1'
#
loop_
_entity.id
_entity.type
_entity.pdbx_description
1 polymer ?
#
loop_
_entity_poly.entity_id
_entity_poly.type
_entity_poly.pdbx_seq_one_letter_code
_entity_poly.pdbx_strand_id
1 'polypeptide(L)'
;RHYHGGEIPTAGVNLDRASLRVESMQTYAVVSSIVMGSSIGLLSITGIHPTGTSHAEEVTSVAIGSIAFDLFVVLQLVSLLCSAYTTFIFTLMALYYSTALGMGGDECYHAFDVGTKTMRMRAFNAFVASMVLLASSFTICIYLFIDGIKGLVMTIAYGVVVVLCFLDFNFVIKSAGRHIFEPLTKPEGTL
;
A
#
# COMPACT_ATOMS: atom_id res chain seq x y z
N ARG A 1 15.24 47.54 -16.57
CA ARG A 1 14.62 47.42 -15.22
C ARG A 1 15.32 46.25 -14.54
N HIS A 2 16.47 46.52 -13.91
CA HIS A 2 17.27 45.51 -13.21
C HIS A 2 16.60 45.18 -11.88
N TYR A 3 16.14 43.95 -11.73
CA TYR A 3 15.80 43.42 -10.42
C TYR A 3 17.12 43.02 -9.74
N HIS A 4 17.61 43.88 -8.86
CA HIS A 4 18.47 43.44 -7.77
C HIS A 4 17.56 42.69 -6.78
N GLY A 5 17.35 41.40 -7.04
CA GLY A 5 16.80 40.48 -6.06
C GLY A 5 17.88 40.22 -5.03
N GLY A 6 17.64 40.66 -3.79
CA GLY A 6 18.48 40.30 -2.66
C GLY A 6 18.55 38.77 -2.56
N GLU A 7 19.76 38.25 -2.36
CA GLU A 7 19.98 36.86 -2.01
C GLU A 7 19.32 36.61 -0.65
N ILE A 8 18.06 36.19 -0.67
CA ILE A 8 17.48 35.48 0.46
C ILE A 8 18.35 34.23 0.58
N PRO A 9 18.94 33.93 1.76
CA PRO A 9 19.61 32.67 1.97
C PRO A 9 18.55 31.57 1.82
N THR A 10 18.41 31.06 0.59
CA THR A 10 17.64 29.88 0.30
C THR A 10 18.35 28.79 1.06
N ALA A 11 17.73 28.32 2.14
CA ALA A 11 18.11 27.04 2.72
C ALA A 11 17.87 26.02 1.61
N GLY A 12 18.90 25.82 0.77
CA GLY A 12 18.80 25.09 -0.48
C GLY A 12 18.17 23.74 -0.19
N VAL A 13 17.20 23.35 -1.03
CA VAL A 13 16.63 22.02 -0.94
C VAL A 13 17.80 21.05 -1.06
N ASN A 14 18.00 20.24 -0.02
CA ASN A 14 19.04 19.23 -0.06
C ASN A 14 18.59 18.19 -1.10
N LEU A 15 19.07 18.32 -2.34
CA LEU A 15 18.64 17.57 -3.50
C LEU A 15 18.74 16.06 -3.25
N ASP A 16 19.72 15.61 -2.47
CA ASP A 16 19.90 14.20 -2.09
C ASP A 16 18.74 13.69 -1.22
N ARG A 17 18.17 14.54 -0.36
CA ARG A 17 16.99 14.18 0.44
C ARG A 17 15.72 14.16 -0.42
N ALA A 18 15.61 15.10 -1.35
CA ALA A 18 14.47 15.18 -2.25
C ALA A 18 14.44 13.97 -3.20
N SER A 19 15.59 13.58 -3.75
CA SER A 19 15.73 12.40 -4.61
C SER A 19 15.41 11.11 -3.86
N LEU A 20 15.91 10.93 -2.63
CA LEU A 20 15.61 9.78 -1.78
C LEU A 20 14.10 9.65 -1.50
N ARG A 21 13.40 10.77 -1.29
CA ARG A 21 11.96 10.77 -1.10
C ARG A 21 11.22 10.32 -2.36
N VAL A 22 11.65 10.78 -3.54
CA VAL A 22 11.06 10.36 -4.83
C VAL A 22 11.28 8.87 -5.07
N GLU A 23 12.49 8.37 -4.82
CA GLU A 23 12.83 6.95 -4.95
C GLU A 23 11.92 6.09 -4.06
N SER A 24 11.69 6.49 -2.81
CA SER A 24 10.80 5.74 -1.91
C SER A 24 9.36 5.65 -2.45
N MET A 25 8.84 6.71 -3.09
CA MET A 25 7.51 6.68 -3.71
C MET A 25 7.44 5.70 -4.88
N GLN A 26 8.48 5.64 -5.70
CA GLN A 26 8.56 4.68 -6.80
C GLN A 26 8.58 3.24 -6.27
N THR A 27 9.30 2.97 -5.18
CA THR A 27 9.28 1.64 -4.55
C THR A 27 7.87 1.26 -4.10
N TYR A 28 7.12 2.15 -3.44
CA TYR A 28 5.74 1.86 -3.07
C TYR A 28 4.84 1.59 -4.28
N ALA A 29 5.00 2.36 -5.36
CA ALA A 29 4.24 2.15 -6.59
C ALA A 29 4.53 0.77 -7.22
N VAL A 30 5.81 0.36 -7.27
CA VAL A 30 6.22 -0.94 -7.79
C VAL A 30 5.64 -2.07 -6.95
N VAL A 31 5.80 -2.02 -5.62
CA VAL A 31 5.24 -3.05 -4.73
C VAL A 31 3.72 -3.11 -4.86
N SER A 32 3.05 -1.96 -4.95
CA SER A 32 1.61 -1.90 -5.15
C SER A 32 1.17 -2.51 -6.49
N SER A 33 1.94 -2.34 -7.57
CA SER A 33 1.65 -3.01 -8.85
C SER A 33 1.78 -4.54 -8.78
N ILE A 34 2.70 -5.05 -7.95
CA ILE A 34 2.84 -6.49 -7.70
C ILE A 34 1.61 -6.99 -6.93
N VAL A 35 1.19 -6.29 -5.87
CA VAL A 35 -0.04 -6.60 -5.11
C VAL A 35 -1.27 -6.61 -6.02
N MET A 36 -1.37 -5.65 -6.92
CA MET A 36 -2.43 -5.59 -7.93
C MET A 36 -2.39 -6.81 -8.86
N GLY A 37 -1.22 -7.16 -9.39
CA GLY A 37 -1.02 -8.35 -10.24
C GLY A 37 -1.35 -9.66 -9.52
N SER A 38 -0.94 -9.80 -8.27
CA SER A 38 -1.29 -10.96 -7.43
C SER A 38 -2.81 -11.05 -7.19
N SER A 39 -3.48 -9.92 -6.96
CA SER A 39 -4.94 -9.88 -6.78
C SER A 39 -5.68 -10.37 -8.04
N ILE A 40 -5.23 -9.96 -9.23
CA ILE A 40 -5.76 -10.44 -10.52
C ILE A 40 -5.49 -11.93 -10.72
N GLY A 41 -4.28 -12.39 -10.37
CA GLY A 41 -3.91 -13.81 -10.45
C GLY A 41 -4.81 -14.69 -9.58
N LEU A 42 -5.08 -14.25 -8.34
CA LEU A 42 -5.99 -14.94 -7.43
C LEU A 42 -7.42 -15.01 -7.98
N LEU A 43 -7.96 -13.90 -8.49
CA LEU A 43 -9.29 -13.88 -9.12
C LEU A 43 -9.39 -14.85 -10.31
N SER A 44 -8.33 -14.94 -11.11
CA SER A 44 -8.26 -15.83 -12.27
C SER A 44 -8.28 -17.31 -11.86
N ILE A 45 -7.57 -17.68 -10.78
CA ILE A 45 -7.50 -19.07 -10.28
C ILE A 45 -8.85 -19.51 -9.71
N THR A 46 -9.56 -18.61 -9.01
CA THR A 46 -10.86 -18.94 -8.41
C THR A 46 -12.00 -19.10 -9.41
N GLY A 47 -11.77 -18.82 -10.70
CA GLY A 47 -12.67 -19.22 -11.77
C GLY A 47 -14.08 -18.64 -11.66
N ILE A 48 -14.22 -17.31 -11.73
CA ILE A 48 -15.52 -16.69 -12.05
C ILE A 48 -15.87 -17.09 -13.49
N HIS A 49 -16.41 -18.30 -13.68
CA HIS A 49 -16.94 -18.72 -14.97
C HIS A 49 -18.29 -18.01 -15.18
N PRO A 50 -18.48 -17.25 -16.28
CA PRO A 50 -19.73 -16.55 -16.58
C PRO A 50 -20.94 -17.48 -16.82
N THR A 51 -20.71 -18.79 -16.86
CA THR A 51 -21.72 -19.82 -17.11
C THR A 51 -21.99 -20.58 -15.82
N GLY A 52 -22.69 -19.95 -14.88
CA GLY A 52 -23.66 -20.52 -13.92
C GLY A 52 -23.33 -21.77 -13.09
N THR A 53 -22.14 -22.36 -13.19
CA THR A 53 -21.70 -23.54 -12.45
C THR A 53 -20.20 -23.40 -12.23
N SER A 54 -19.82 -22.78 -11.12
CA SER A 54 -18.43 -22.75 -10.69
C SER A 54 -18.02 -24.14 -10.19
N HIS A 55 -16.77 -24.56 -10.39
CA HIS A 55 -16.25 -25.82 -9.83
C HIS A 55 -16.38 -25.88 -8.28
N ALA A 56 -16.52 -24.74 -7.62
CA ALA A 56 -16.78 -24.63 -6.18
C ALA A 56 -18.23 -25.02 -5.80
N GLU A 57 -19.17 -24.92 -6.73
CA GLU A 57 -20.59 -25.20 -6.50
C GLU A 57 -20.89 -26.70 -6.41
N GLU A 58 -20.07 -27.55 -7.03
CA GLU A 58 -20.16 -29.02 -6.91
C GLU A 58 -19.68 -29.50 -5.52
N VAL A 59 -18.90 -28.68 -4.80
CA VAL A 59 -18.25 -29.07 -3.54
C VAL A 59 -18.86 -28.37 -2.31
N THR A 60 -19.52 -27.21 -2.47
CA THR A 60 -20.10 -26.46 -1.34
C THR A 60 -21.61 -26.27 -1.45
N SER A 61 -22.37 -27.34 -1.22
CA SER A 61 -23.83 -27.31 -1.03
C SER A 61 -24.28 -26.70 0.31
N VAL A 62 -23.40 -25.94 0.98
CA VAL A 62 -23.64 -25.34 2.31
C VAL A 62 -23.52 -23.83 2.20
N ALA A 63 -24.53 -23.09 2.67
CA ALA A 63 -24.63 -21.62 2.62
C ALA A 63 -23.37 -20.86 3.08
N ILE A 64 -22.54 -21.48 3.92
CA ILE A 64 -21.27 -20.93 4.42
C ILE A 64 -20.24 -20.74 3.28
N GLY A 65 -20.19 -21.66 2.30
CA GLY A 65 -19.27 -21.58 1.16
C GLY A 65 -19.57 -20.40 0.23
N SER A 66 -20.85 -20.16 -0.07
CA SER A 66 -21.29 -19.04 -0.89
C SER A 66 -20.93 -17.69 -0.28
N ILE A 67 -21.16 -17.51 1.02
CA ILE A 67 -20.81 -16.25 1.72
C ILE A 67 -19.30 -16.03 1.73
N ALA A 68 -18.51 -17.09 1.95
CA ALA A 68 -17.05 -17.00 1.95
C ALA A 68 -16.50 -16.62 0.57
N PHE A 69 -17.09 -17.16 -0.50
CA PHE A 69 -16.74 -16.80 -1.88
C PHE A 69 -17.09 -15.33 -2.20
N ASP A 70 -18.30 -14.88 -1.87
CA ASP A 70 -18.70 -13.49 -2.08
C ASP A 70 -17.77 -12.52 -1.33
N LEU A 71 -17.47 -12.84 -0.07
CA LEU A 71 -16.53 -12.06 0.75
C LEU A 71 -15.13 -12.05 0.12
N PHE A 72 -14.64 -13.18 -0.37
CA PHE A 72 -13.36 -13.26 -1.08
C PHE A 72 -13.33 -12.34 -2.29
N VAL A 73 -14.37 -12.37 -3.14
CA VAL A 73 -14.46 -11.53 -4.34
C VAL A 73 -14.47 -10.05 -3.95
N VAL A 74 -15.27 -9.65 -2.97
CA VAL A 74 -15.31 -8.25 -2.51
C VAL A 74 -13.95 -7.80 -1.97
N LEU A 75 -13.32 -8.60 -1.11
CA LEU A 75 -11.99 -8.27 -0.55
C LEU A 75 -10.94 -8.11 -1.66
N GLN A 76 -10.97 -8.98 -2.68
CA GLN A 76 -10.05 -8.89 -3.81
C GLN A 76 -10.28 -7.66 -4.67
N LEU A 77 -11.54 -7.32 -4.95
CA LEU A 77 -11.85 -6.12 -5.73
C LEU A 77 -11.41 -4.85 -4.98
N VAL A 78 -11.64 -4.78 -3.67
CA VAL A 78 -11.17 -3.64 -2.86
C VAL A 78 -9.65 -3.59 -2.82
N SER A 79 -8.96 -4.73 -2.62
CA SER A 79 -7.49 -4.82 -2.67
C SER A 79 -6.93 -4.33 -4.01
N LEU A 80 -7.54 -4.76 -5.12
CA LEU A 80 -7.16 -4.38 -6.48
C LEU A 80 -7.32 -2.87 -6.71
N LEU A 81 -8.45 -2.28 -6.28
CA LEU A 81 -8.69 -0.84 -6.42
C LEU A 81 -7.74 -0.01 -5.54
N CYS A 82 -7.50 -0.43 -4.30
CA CYS A 82 -6.58 0.25 -3.38
C CYS A 82 -5.13 0.20 -3.88
N SER A 83 -4.69 -0.94 -4.42
CA SER A 83 -3.36 -1.08 -5.01
C SER A 83 -3.22 -0.28 -6.31
N ALA A 84 -4.22 -0.31 -7.20
CA ALA A 84 -4.23 0.54 -8.40
C ALA A 84 -4.16 2.04 -8.05
N TYR A 85 -4.98 2.49 -7.09
CA TYR A 85 -4.97 3.88 -6.61
C TYR A 85 -3.59 4.31 -6.11
N THR A 86 -2.96 3.48 -5.28
CA THR A 86 -1.62 3.75 -4.74
C THR A 86 -0.59 3.85 -5.86
N THR A 87 -0.57 2.87 -6.78
CA THR A 87 0.36 2.84 -7.92
C THR A 87 0.24 4.13 -8.73
N PHE A 88 -0.98 4.50 -9.14
CA PHE A 88 -1.18 5.70 -9.95
C PHE A 88 -0.76 6.98 -9.22
N ILE A 89 -1.16 7.15 -7.96
CA ILE A 89 -0.83 8.36 -7.20
C ILE A 89 0.68 8.50 -6.99
N PHE A 90 1.37 7.44 -6.55
CA PHE A 90 2.81 7.54 -6.31
C PHE A 90 3.62 7.64 -7.61
N THR A 91 3.24 6.97 -8.69
CA THR A 91 3.90 7.15 -10.00
C THR A 91 3.73 8.56 -10.53
N LEU A 92 2.52 9.13 -10.48
CA LEU A 92 2.26 10.51 -10.91
C LEU A 92 3.07 11.50 -10.08
N MET A 93 3.05 11.36 -8.76
CA MET A 93 3.82 12.24 -7.87
C MET A 93 5.31 12.15 -8.14
N ALA A 94 5.86 10.94 -8.25
CA ALA A 94 7.28 10.75 -8.54
C ALA A 94 7.68 11.39 -9.87
N LEU A 95 6.84 11.28 -10.91
CA LEU A 95 7.08 11.93 -12.19
C LEU A 95 7.14 13.45 -12.05
N TYR A 96 6.13 14.06 -11.42
CA TYR A 96 6.09 15.52 -11.23
C TYR A 96 7.22 16.04 -10.33
N TYR A 97 7.59 15.30 -9.29
CA TYR A 97 8.74 15.65 -8.46
C TYR A 97 10.05 15.62 -9.27
N SER A 98 10.28 14.58 -10.07
CA SER A 98 11.45 14.48 -10.94
C SER A 98 11.49 15.60 -11.98
N THR A 99 10.35 15.98 -12.55
CA THR A 99 10.27 17.12 -13.49
C THR A 99 10.60 18.44 -12.80
N ALA A 100 10.02 18.70 -11.62
CA ALA A 100 10.29 19.93 -10.86
C ALA A 100 11.77 20.05 -10.47
N LEU A 101 12.37 18.96 -9.99
CA LEU A 101 13.79 18.90 -9.65
C LEU A 101 14.68 19.04 -10.90
N GLY A 102 14.32 18.41 -12.01
CA GLY A 102 15.05 18.49 -13.27
C GLY A 102 15.06 19.89 -13.89
N MET A 103 14.05 20.72 -13.59
CA MET A 103 14.00 22.12 -14.00
C MET A 103 14.69 23.09 -13.02
N GLY A 104 15.25 22.59 -11.91
CA GLY A 104 15.82 23.43 -10.85
C GLY A 104 14.77 24.27 -10.09
N GLY A 105 13.50 23.87 -10.15
CA GLY A 105 12.38 24.61 -9.57
C GLY A 105 12.08 24.21 -8.13
N ASP A 106 13.01 24.51 -7.20
CA ASP A 106 12.89 24.13 -5.78
C ASP A 106 11.62 24.67 -5.10
N GLU A 107 11.22 25.90 -5.44
CA GLU A 107 9.97 26.50 -4.93
C GLU A 107 8.74 25.74 -5.41
N CYS A 108 8.71 25.35 -6.69
CA CYS A 108 7.63 24.56 -7.28
C CYS A 108 7.56 23.16 -6.66
N TYR A 109 8.72 22.53 -6.44
CA TYR A 109 8.82 21.25 -5.74
C TYR A 109 8.22 21.36 -4.33
N HIS A 110 8.59 22.38 -3.57
CA HIS A 110 8.11 22.55 -2.19
C HIS A 110 6.60 22.84 -2.15
N ALA A 111 6.10 23.74 -3.01
CA ALA A 111 4.68 24.04 -3.10
C ALA A 111 3.85 22.80 -3.45
N PHE A 112 4.34 21.97 -4.38
CA PHE A 112 3.70 20.71 -4.74
C PHE A 112 3.78 19.66 -3.62
N ASP A 113 4.92 19.54 -2.91
CA ASP A 113 5.09 18.62 -1.78
C ASP A 113 4.09 18.92 -0.65
N VAL A 114 3.92 20.20 -0.32
CA VAL A 114 2.96 20.66 0.69
C VAL A 114 1.53 20.42 0.22
N GLY A 115 1.20 20.80 -1.01
CA GLY A 115 -0.15 20.66 -1.57
C GLY A 115 -0.63 19.20 -1.70
N THR A 116 0.31 18.26 -1.87
CA THR A 116 -0.01 16.83 -2.07
C THR A 116 0.09 15.98 -0.81
N LYS A 117 0.42 16.57 0.35
CA LYS A 117 0.59 15.84 1.63
C LYS A 117 -0.59 14.90 1.95
N THR A 118 -1.82 15.38 1.81
CA THR A 118 -3.03 14.59 2.12
C THR A 118 -3.20 13.41 1.17
N MET A 119 -2.92 13.61 -0.12
CA MET A 119 -3.00 12.54 -1.12
C MET A 119 -1.96 11.45 -0.87
N ARG A 120 -0.73 11.83 -0.46
CA ARG A 120 0.32 10.88 -0.07
C ARG A 120 -0.08 10.01 1.11
N MET A 121 -0.65 10.62 2.15
CA MET A 121 -1.13 9.87 3.32
C MET A 121 -2.27 8.91 2.96
N ARG A 122 -3.20 9.35 2.11
CA ARG A 122 -4.29 8.48 1.63
C ARG A 122 -3.78 7.32 0.77
N ALA A 123 -2.84 7.57 -0.13
CA ALA A 123 -2.20 6.53 -0.95
C ALA A 123 -1.44 5.53 -0.07
N PHE A 124 -0.68 6.00 0.93
CA PHE A 124 -0.01 5.11 1.88
C PHE A 124 -1.00 4.26 2.68
N ASN A 125 -2.09 4.84 3.18
CA ASN A 125 -3.11 4.06 3.89
C ASN A 125 -3.80 3.04 2.97
N ALA A 126 -4.07 3.40 1.71
CA ALA A 126 -4.63 2.47 0.72
C ALA A 126 -3.66 1.32 0.39
N PHE A 127 -2.37 1.59 0.31
CA PHE A 127 -1.32 0.58 0.15
C PHE A 127 -1.29 -0.42 1.30
N VAL A 128 -1.33 0.06 2.54
CA VAL A 128 -1.38 -0.82 3.72
C VAL A 128 -2.68 -1.63 3.72
N ALA A 129 -3.80 -1.00 3.42
CA ALA A 129 -5.09 -1.68 3.33
C ALA A 129 -5.08 -2.78 2.25
N SER A 130 -4.54 -2.53 1.06
CA SER A 130 -4.48 -3.55 0.00
C SER A 130 -3.64 -4.76 0.38
N MET A 131 -2.50 -4.57 1.06
CA MET A 131 -1.70 -5.69 1.57
C MET A 131 -2.46 -6.57 2.57
N VAL A 132 -3.16 -5.95 3.51
CA VAL A 132 -3.96 -6.68 4.52
C VAL A 132 -5.12 -7.40 3.85
N LEU A 133 -5.83 -6.72 2.94
CA LEU A 133 -6.95 -7.29 2.19
C LEU A 133 -6.49 -8.49 1.34
N LEU A 134 -5.36 -8.37 0.64
CA LEU A 134 -4.78 -9.46 -0.15
C LEU A 134 -4.39 -10.67 0.71
N ALA A 135 -3.77 -10.45 1.87
CA ALA A 135 -3.42 -11.55 2.79
C ALA A 135 -4.68 -12.24 3.35
N SER A 136 -5.71 -11.45 3.68
CA SER A 136 -6.99 -11.99 4.16
C SER A 136 -7.75 -12.76 3.07
N SER A 137 -7.77 -12.27 1.83
CA SER A 137 -8.41 -12.96 0.71
C SER A 137 -7.65 -14.24 0.35
N PHE A 138 -6.32 -14.27 0.45
CA PHE A 138 -5.54 -15.50 0.27
C PHE A 138 -5.90 -16.56 1.33
N THR A 139 -6.11 -16.14 2.58
CA THR A 139 -6.54 -17.05 3.67
C THR A 139 -7.89 -17.69 3.35
N ILE A 140 -8.85 -16.90 2.85
CA ILE A 140 -10.17 -17.40 2.43
C ILE A 140 -10.04 -18.30 1.20
N CYS A 141 -9.17 -17.97 0.25
CA CYS A 141 -8.90 -18.80 -0.92
C CYS A 141 -8.43 -20.21 -0.54
N ILE A 142 -7.52 -20.33 0.45
CA ILE A 142 -7.08 -21.65 0.96
C ILE A 142 -8.25 -22.44 1.53
N TYR A 143 -9.12 -21.77 2.30
CA TYR A 143 -10.31 -22.39 2.88
C TYR A 143 -11.27 -22.91 1.81
N LEU A 144 -11.45 -22.16 0.70
CA LEU A 144 -12.33 -22.53 -0.39
C LEU A 144 -11.77 -23.63 -1.31
N PHE A 145 -10.44 -23.77 -1.39
CA PHE A 145 -9.80 -24.67 -2.36
C PHE A 145 -9.40 -26.04 -1.79
N ILE A 146 -9.31 -26.18 -0.46
CA ILE A 146 -8.89 -27.42 0.19
C ILE A 146 -10.04 -27.95 1.05
N ASP A 147 -10.60 -29.08 0.65
CA ASP A 147 -11.70 -29.68 1.40
C ASP A 147 -11.25 -30.40 2.68
N GLY A 148 -12.16 -30.37 3.66
CA GLY A 148 -12.06 -31.13 4.90
C GLY A 148 -11.09 -30.56 5.93
N ILE A 149 -10.70 -31.42 6.89
CA ILE A 149 -9.90 -31.03 8.05
C ILE A 149 -8.53 -30.48 7.64
N LYS A 150 -7.95 -31.00 6.55
CA LYS A 150 -6.64 -30.54 6.06
C LYS A 150 -6.68 -29.07 5.62
N GLY A 151 -7.74 -28.66 4.93
CA GLY A 151 -7.94 -27.26 4.53
C GLY A 151 -8.06 -26.35 5.74
N LEU A 152 -8.91 -26.72 6.70
CA LEU A 152 -9.07 -25.97 7.95
C LEU A 152 -7.75 -25.80 8.71
N VAL A 153 -6.95 -26.86 8.84
CA VAL A 153 -5.64 -26.78 9.50
C VAL A 153 -4.68 -25.86 8.74
N MET A 154 -4.64 -25.93 7.40
CA MET A 154 -3.80 -25.03 6.59
C MET A 154 -4.27 -23.58 6.67
N THR A 155 -5.57 -23.31 6.63
CA THR A 155 -6.14 -21.97 6.78
C THR A 155 -5.79 -21.39 8.14
N ILE A 156 -5.89 -22.16 9.23
CA ILE A 156 -5.51 -21.70 10.57
C ILE A 156 -4.01 -21.42 10.63
N ALA A 157 -3.17 -22.35 10.14
CA ALA A 157 -1.72 -22.16 10.14
C ALA A 157 -1.31 -20.90 9.36
N TYR A 158 -1.87 -20.70 8.18
CA TYR A 158 -1.63 -19.50 7.37
C TYR A 158 -2.17 -18.24 8.05
N GLY A 159 -3.38 -18.29 8.63
CA GLY A 159 -3.98 -17.19 9.36
C GLY A 159 -3.13 -16.73 10.55
N VAL A 160 -2.53 -17.67 11.29
CA VAL A 160 -1.58 -17.35 12.37
C VAL A 160 -0.38 -16.58 11.83
N VAL A 161 0.20 -17.03 10.71
CA VAL A 161 1.32 -16.33 10.07
C VAL A 161 0.92 -14.93 9.65
N VAL A 162 -0.25 -14.74 9.02
CA VAL A 162 -0.77 -13.42 8.64
C VAL A 162 -0.93 -12.50 9.85
N VAL A 163 -1.46 -13.02 10.96
CA VAL A 163 -1.61 -12.24 12.20
C VAL A 163 -0.24 -11.84 12.76
N LEU A 164 0.73 -12.75 12.80
CA LEU A 164 2.09 -12.44 13.26
C LEU A 164 2.74 -11.37 12.38
N CYS A 165 2.68 -11.52 11.05
CA CYS A 165 3.17 -10.52 10.12
C CYS A 165 2.50 -9.16 10.32
N PHE A 166 1.18 -9.13 10.60
CA PHE A 166 0.46 -7.89 10.87
C PHE A 166 0.91 -7.25 12.19
N LEU A 167 1.17 -8.04 13.24
CA LEU A 167 1.69 -7.53 14.51
C LEU A 167 3.08 -6.92 14.32
N ASP A 168 3.99 -7.62 13.63
CA ASP A 168 5.34 -7.13 13.33
C ASP A 168 5.30 -5.85 12.50
N PHE A 169 4.43 -5.82 11.48
CA PHE A 169 4.21 -4.64 10.65
C PHE A 169 3.74 -3.43 11.47
N ASN A 170 2.76 -3.62 12.36
CA ASN A 170 2.28 -2.55 13.25
C ASN A 170 3.36 -2.12 14.24
N PHE A 171 4.18 -3.05 14.73
CA PHE A 171 5.31 -2.74 15.60
C PHE A 171 6.33 -1.85 14.87
N VAL A 172 6.69 -2.19 13.63
CA VAL A 172 7.61 -1.39 12.81
C VAL A 172 7.05 0.01 12.56
N ILE A 173 5.77 0.15 12.19
CA ILE A 173 5.15 1.46 11.98
C ILE A 173 5.15 2.30 13.26
N LYS A 174 4.77 1.71 14.40
CA LYS A 174 4.76 2.42 15.70
C LYS A 174 6.16 2.82 16.14
N SER A 175 7.13 1.93 15.96
CA SER A 175 8.54 2.19 16.26
C SER A 175 9.09 3.33 15.40
N ALA A 176 8.80 3.31 14.09
CA ALA A 176 9.15 4.40 13.18
C ALA A 176 8.46 5.72 13.59
N GLY A 177 7.18 5.67 13.96
CA GLY A 177 6.44 6.80 14.52
C GLY A 177 7.17 7.48 15.68
N ARG A 178 7.59 6.69 16.66
CA ARG A 178 8.26 7.16 17.88
C ARG A 178 9.69 7.66 17.64
N HIS A 179 10.48 6.96 16.83
CA HIS A 179 11.90 7.25 16.70
C HIS A 179 12.26 8.20 15.55
N ILE A 180 11.43 8.26 14.50
CA ILE A 180 11.72 9.05 13.29
C ILE A 180 10.87 10.33 13.26
N PHE A 181 9.60 10.25 13.65
CA PHE A 181 8.64 11.33 13.45
C PHE A 181 8.32 12.13 14.72
N GLU A 182 8.61 11.60 15.91
CA GLU A 182 8.52 12.37 17.15
C GLU A 182 9.71 13.33 17.21
N PRO A 183 9.51 14.67 17.18
CA PRO A 183 10.61 15.60 17.31
C PRO A 183 11.28 15.34 18.66
N LEU A 184 12.60 15.12 18.65
CA LEU A 184 13.39 15.08 19.88
C LEU A 184 13.07 16.34 20.68
N THR A 185 12.21 16.24 21.67
CA THR A 185 12.04 17.27 22.68
C THR A 185 13.42 17.44 23.28
N LYS A 186 14.09 18.56 22.95
CA LYS A 186 15.40 18.89 23.51
C LYS A 186 15.31 18.62 25.01
N PRO A 187 16.23 17.84 25.62
CA PRO A 187 16.25 17.72 27.07
C PRO A 187 16.33 19.14 27.65
N GLU A 188 15.30 19.52 28.40
CA GLU A 188 15.25 20.73 29.20
C GLU A 188 16.32 20.61 30.29
N GLY A 189 17.57 20.98 29.98
CA GLY A 189 18.65 20.74 30.93
C GLY A 189 20.06 20.96 30.42
N THR A 190 20.34 22.13 29.84
CA THR A 190 21.66 22.77 29.93
C THR A 190 21.42 24.27 30.04
N LEU A 191 21.25 24.71 31.28
CA LEU A 191 21.55 26.06 31.74
C LEU A 191 23.07 26.20 31.88
#